data_AF-G7P3Y5-F1
#
_entry.id   AF-G7P3Y5-F1
#
_cell.length_a   1.000
_cell.length_b   1.000
_cell.length_c   1.000
_cell.angle_alpha   90.00
_cell.angle_beta   90.00
_cell.angle_gamma   90.00
#
_symmetry.space_group_name_H-M   'P 1'
#
loop_
_entity.id
_entity.type
_entity.pdbx_description
1 polymer ?
#
loop_
_entity_poly.entity_id
_entity_poly.type
_entity_poly.pdbx_seq_one_letter_code
_entity_poly.pdbx_strand_id
1 'polypeptide(L)'
;MSESNNRPEYASFFAVMGASAAMVCSAPRAAYGTVKSRAGIAAMRPELIMKSIVPVVMAGIIAIYGLVVAVLIASSLNDDISLHRSSLQLSAGL
;
A
#
# COMPACT_ATOMS: atom_id res chain seq x y z
N MET A 1 8.52 26.94 -27.03
CA MET A 1 7.33 27.73 -26.68
C MET A 1 6.15 27.04 -27.36
N SER A 2 5.21 26.53 -26.57
CA SER A 2 3.86 26.12 -27.01
C SER A 2 3.67 24.72 -27.65
N GLU A 3 3.61 23.68 -26.81
CA GLU A 3 2.53 22.67 -26.84
C GLU A 3 2.14 22.31 -25.38
N SER A 4 1.86 23.33 -24.57
CA SER A 4 0.98 23.17 -23.42
C SER A 4 -0.44 22.97 -23.94
N ASN A 5 -1.23 22.10 -23.29
CA ASN A 5 -2.69 22.22 -23.16
C ASN A 5 -3.60 21.31 -24.04
N ASN A 6 -3.52 19.99 -23.89
CA ASN A 6 -4.74 19.17 -23.79
C ASN A 6 -4.52 17.84 -23.04
N ARG A 7 -3.59 17.83 -22.09
CA ARG A 7 -3.38 16.69 -21.21
C ARG A 7 -3.78 17.12 -19.81
N PRO A 8 -4.72 16.43 -19.19
CA PRO A 8 -5.24 16.86 -17.92
C PRO A 8 -4.14 16.81 -16.87
N GLU A 9 -3.76 17.95 -16.29
CA GLU A 9 -2.78 17.98 -15.18
C GLU A 9 -3.25 17.13 -13.98
N TYR A 10 -4.57 16.90 -13.89
CA TYR A 10 -5.19 15.99 -12.94
C TYR A 10 -4.93 14.50 -13.21
N ALA A 11 -4.26 14.12 -14.30
CA ALA A 11 -3.85 12.73 -14.52
C ALA A 11 -2.94 12.22 -13.39
N SER A 12 -1.88 12.97 -13.07
CA SER A 12 -0.95 12.62 -11.99
C SER A 12 -1.62 12.58 -10.61
N PHE A 13 -2.67 13.38 -10.38
CA PHE A 13 -3.44 13.36 -9.13
C PHE A 13 -4.08 11.99 -8.87
N PHE A 14 -4.68 11.36 -9.88
CA PHE A 14 -5.30 10.04 -9.75
C PHE A 14 -4.27 8.94 -9.43
N ALA A 15 -3.08 9.02 -10.04
CA ALA A 15 -2.02 8.06 -9.77
C ALA A 15 -1.45 8.18 -8.34
N VAL A 16 -1.23 9.41 -7.85
CA VAL A 16 -0.78 9.65 -6.47
C VAL A 16 -1.86 9.26 -5.46
N MET A 17 -3.13 9.52 -5.75
CA MET A 17 -4.25 9.04 -4.93
C MET A 17 -4.29 7.51 -4.85
N GLY A 18 -4.01 6.80 -5.94
CA GLY A 18 -3.86 5.34 -5.93
C GLY A 18 -2.75 4.85 -5.01
N ALA A 19 -1.56 5.47 -5.09
CA ALA A 19 -0.44 5.13 -4.20
C ALA A 19 -0.75 5.40 -2.71
N SER A 20 -1.43 6.51 -2.42
CA SER A 20 -1.91 6.84 -1.08
C SER A 20 -2.95 5.82 -0.58
N ALA A 21 -3.93 5.46 -1.42
CA ALA A 21 -4.97 4.49 -1.09
C ALA A 21 -4.38 3.10 -0.75
N ALA A 22 -3.38 2.64 -1.52
CA ALA A 22 -2.71 1.36 -1.30
C ALA A 22 -2.07 1.28 0.10
N MET A 23 -1.44 2.39 0.53
CA MET A 23 -0.80 2.52 1.84
C MET A 23 -1.84 2.63 2.97
N VAL A 24 -2.84 3.50 2.80
CA VAL A 24 -3.87 3.76 3.82
C VAL A 24 -4.76 2.54 4.07
N CYS A 25 -5.03 1.72 3.05
CA CYS A 25 -5.79 0.48 3.24
C CYS A 25 -4.93 -0.63 3.91
N SER A 26 -3.63 -0.65 3.62
CA SER A 26 -2.74 -1.71 4.12
C SER A 26 -2.22 -1.49 5.54
N ALA A 27 -1.92 -0.24 5.94
CA ALA A 27 -1.32 0.06 7.24
C ALA A 27 -2.24 -0.28 8.45
N PRO A 28 -3.53 0.11 8.47
CA PRO A 28 -4.44 -0.24 9.56
C PRO A 28 -4.72 -1.75 9.62
N ARG A 29 -4.78 -2.41 8.45
CA ARG A 29 -4.98 -3.86 8.33
C ARG A 29 -3.85 -4.64 8.98
N ALA A 30 -2.60 -4.23 8.74
CA ALA A 30 -1.42 -4.80 9.38
C ALA A 30 -1.40 -4.50 10.89
N ALA A 31 -1.66 -3.25 11.27
CA ALA A 31 -1.69 -2.84 12.66
C ALA A 31 -2.69 -3.67 13.48
N TYR A 32 -3.92 -3.85 12.98
CA TYR A 32 -4.96 -4.65 13.64
C TYR A 32 -4.54 -6.11 13.86
N GLY A 33 -3.88 -6.74 12.87
CA GLY A 33 -3.33 -8.09 13.01
C GLY A 33 -2.26 -8.20 14.10
N THR A 34 -1.43 -7.17 14.27
CA THR A 34 -0.44 -7.10 15.35
C THR A 34 -1.08 -6.89 16.72
N VAL A 35 -2.11 -6.05 16.85
CA VAL A 35 -2.76 -5.85 18.16
C VAL A 35 -3.51 -7.09 18.61
N LYS A 36 -4.19 -7.79 17.69
CA LYS A 36 -4.95 -9.00 18.01
C LYS A 36 -4.07 -10.17 18.43
N SER A 37 -2.88 -10.30 17.85
CA SER A 37 -1.91 -11.33 18.24
C SER A 37 -1.19 -11.01 19.55
N ARG A 38 -1.10 -9.74 19.96
CA ARG A 38 -0.38 -9.31 21.17
C ARG A 38 -0.88 -9.99 22.45
N ALA A 39 -2.18 -10.17 22.62
CA ALA A 39 -2.75 -10.80 23.82
C ALA A 39 -2.32 -12.27 23.96
N GLY A 40 -2.23 -12.99 22.83
CA GLY A 40 -1.74 -14.37 22.81
C GLY A 40 -0.25 -14.49 23.11
N ILE A 41 0.56 -13.52 22.69
CA ILE A 41 2.00 -13.48 22.96
C ILE A 41 2.28 -13.13 24.43
N ALA A 42 1.52 -12.19 25.01
CA ALA A 42 1.73 -11.72 26.38
C ALA A 42 1.42 -12.76 27.46
N ALA A 43 0.55 -13.74 27.17
CA ALA A 43 0.15 -14.80 28.11
C ALA A 43 0.85 -16.15 27.88
N MET A 44 1.74 -16.26 26.89
CA MET A 44 2.38 -17.53 26.51
C MET A 44 3.69 -17.81 27.27
N ARG A 45 3.96 -19.10 27.51
CA ARG A 45 5.24 -19.58 28.04
C ARG A 45 6.36 -19.42 27.00
N PRO A 46 7.60 -19.16 27.43
CA PRO A 46 8.71 -18.79 26.54
C PRO A 46 9.05 -19.85 25.48
N GLU A 47 8.70 -21.11 25.71
CA GLU A 47 8.91 -22.21 24.75
C GLU A 47 8.03 -22.11 23.50
N LEU A 48 6.90 -21.39 23.56
CA LEU A 48 5.93 -21.26 22.47
C LEU A 48 6.05 -19.94 21.66
N ILE A 49 7.00 -19.07 22.03
CA ILE A 49 7.18 -17.74 21.40
C ILE A 49 7.37 -17.87 19.89
N MET A 50 8.24 -18.79 19.45
CA MET A 50 8.56 -19.00 18.03
C MET A 50 7.33 -19.36 17.18
N LYS A 51 6.33 -20.02 17.76
CA LYS A 51 5.09 -20.40 17.06
C LYS A 51 4.04 -19.29 17.09
N SER A 52 4.09 -18.43 18.11
CA SER A 52 3.19 -17.28 18.29
C SER A 52 3.54 -16.06 17.41
N ILE A 53 4.76 -15.98 16.86
CA ILE A 53 5.18 -14.86 16.00
C ILE A 53 4.68 -14.99 14.55
N VAL A 54 4.37 -16.20 14.10
CA VAL A 54 3.84 -16.47 12.74
C VAL A 54 2.65 -15.57 12.36
N PRO A 55 1.61 -15.40 13.21
CA PRO A 55 0.51 -14.48 12.89
C PRO A 55 0.93 -13.00 12.83
N VAL A 56 1.94 -12.58 13.58
CA VAL A 56 2.49 -11.21 13.49
C VAL A 56 3.16 -11.01 12.14
N VAL A 57 3.94 -11.98 11.70
CA VAL A 57 4.63 -11.93 10.40
C VAL A 57 3.60 -11.89 9.25
N MET A 58 2.52 -12.67 9.32
CA MET A 58 1.47 -12.62 8.30
C MET A 58 0.77 -11.25 8.21
N ALA A 59 0.58 -10.57 9.34
CA ALA A 59 0.10 -9.19 9.36
C ALA A 59 1.13 -8.20 8.79
N GLY A 60 2.43 -8.47 8.95
CA GLY A 60 3.52 -7.66 8.39
C GLY A 60 3.62 -7.74 6.86
N ILE A 61 3.53 -8.95 6.29
CA ILE A 61 3.63 -9.14 4.82
C ILE A 61 2.52 -8.35 4.09
N ILE A 62 1.34 -8.28 4.70
CA ILE A 62 0.21 -7.47 4.26
C ILE A 62 0.56 -5.98 4.07
N ALA A 63 1.33 -5.38 4.98
CA ALA A 63 1.79 -3.99 4.85
C ALA A 63 2.83 -3.84 3.75
N ILE A 64 3.74 -4.81 3.61
CA ILE A 64 4.78 -4.81 2.59
C ILE A 64 4.15 -4.88 1.19
N TYR A 65 3.08 -5.64 0.99
CA TYR A 65 2.37 -5.65 -0.29
C TYR A 65 1.82 -4.27 -0.67
N GLY A 66 1.20 -3.55 0.27
CA GLY A 66 0.72 -2.18 0.02
C GLY A 66 1.86 -1.20 -0.31
N LEU A 67 3.00 -1.34 0.37
CA LEU A 67 4.21 -0.55 0.10
C LEU A 67 4.79 -0.84 -1.30
N VAL A 68 4.90 -2.12 -1.67
CA VAL A 68 5.42 -2.52 -2.98
C VAL A 68 4.55 -1.96 -4.10
N VAL A 69 3.22 -2.05 -3.97
CA VAL A 69 2.28 -1.47 -4.95
C VAL A 69 2.45 0.05 -5.04
N ALA A 70 2.54 0.76 -3.92
CA ALA A 70 2.76 2.21 -3.91
C ALA A 70 4.10 2.61 -4.58
N VAL A 71 5.18 1.86 -4.35
CA VAL A 71 6.49 2.09 -4.98
C VAL A 71 6.46 1.79 -6.48
N LEU A 72 5.75 0.73 -6.91
CA LEU A 72 5.57 0.43 -8.33
C LEU A 72 4.78 1.53 -9.03
N ILE A 73 3.75 2.08 -8.37
CA ILE A 73 3.00 3.22 -8.87
C ILE A 73 3.90 4.44 -9.01
N ALA A 74 4.65 4.79 -7.95
CA ALA A 74 5.55 5.94 -7.96
C ALA A 74 6.66 5.82 -9.02
N SER A 75 7.19 4.62 -9.23
CA SER A 75 8.25 4.36 -10.23
C SER A 75 7.73 4.37 -11.67
N SER A 76 6.41 4.19 -11.87
CA SER A 76 5.78 4.18 -13.19
C SER A 76 5.23 5.55 -13.60
N LEU A 77 5.29 6.55 -12.71
CA LEU A 77 4.93 7.93 -13.01
C LEU A 77 5.91 8.50 -14.04
N ASN A 78 5.40 8.83 -15.22
CA ASN A 78 6.13 9.53 -16.27
C ASN A 78 5.36 10.80 -16.64
N ASP A 79 6.04 11.82 -17.15
CA ASP A 79 5.43 13.10 -17.54
C ASP A 79 4.40 12.95 -18.69
N ASP A 80 4.43 11.83 -19.41
CA ASP A 80 3.48 11.47 -20.48
C ASP A 80 2.32 10.57 -20.01
N ILE A 81 1.80 10.76 -18.79
CA ILE A 81 0.72 9.92 -18.27
C ILE A 81 -0.67 10.35 -18.81
N SER A 82 -1.36 9.42 -19.48
CA SER A 82 -2.74 9.63 -19.93
C SER A 82 -3.75 9.43 -18.79
N LEU A 83 -4.90 10.09 -18.88
CA LEU A 83 -6.01 10.00 -17.90
C LEU A 83 -6.47 8.54 -17.70
N HIS A 84 -6.53 7.76 -18.79
CA HIS A 84 -6.91 6.35 -18.73
C HIS A 84 -5.93 5.52 -17.89
N ARG A 85 -4.61 5.70 -18.09
CA ARG A 85 -3.61 5.00 -17.26
C ARG A 85 -3.67 5.41 -15.81
N SER A 86 -3.92 6.68 -15.54
CA SER A 86 -4.01 7.20 -14.17
C SER A 86 -5.23 6.64 -13.41
N SER A 87 -6.36 6.46 -14.10
CA SER A 87 -7.53 5.77 -13.56
C SER A 87 -7.23 4.29 -13.25
N LEU A 88 -6.49 3.61 -14.14
CA LEU A 88 -6.01 2.25 -13.87
C LEU A 88 -5.07 2.20 -12.65
N GLN A 89 -4.22 3.21 -12.48
CA GLN A 89 -3.31 3.32 -11.35
C GLN A 89 -4.04 3.55 -10.02
N LEU A 90 -5.14 4.32 -10.05
CA LEU A 90 -6.05 4.48 -8.92
C LEU A 90 -6.70 3.13 -8.55
N SER A 91 -7.25 2.42 -9.54
CA SER A 91 -7.87 1.10 -9.35
C SER A 91 -6.86 0.05 -8.88
N ALA A 92 -5.60 0.15 -9.30
CA ALA A 92 -4.54 -0.76 -8.86
C ALA A 92 -4.12 -0.54 -7.40
N GLY A 93 -4.34 0.67 -6.87
CA GLY A 93 -4.04 1.00 -5.47
C GLY A 93 -5.21 0.76 -4.50
N LEU A 94 -6.40 0.43 -5.00
CA LEU A 94 -7.60 0.14 -4.19
C LEU A 94 -7.71 -1.37 -3.89
#